data_AF-A0A816S835-F1
#
_entry.id   AF-A0A816S835-F1
#
_cell.length_a   1.000
_cell.length_b   1.000
_cell.length_c   1.000
_cell.angle_alpha   90.00
_cell.angle_beta   90.00
_cell.angle_gamma   90.00
#
_symmetry.space_group_name_H-M   'P 1'
#
loop_
_entity.id
_entity.type
_entity.pdbx_description
1 polymer ?
#
loop_
_entity_poly.entity_id
_entity_poly.type
_entity_poly.pdbx_seq_one_letter_code
_entity_poly.pdbx_strand_id
1 'polypeptide(L)'
;MLQYAGQGAAQALEDADALVSAYKKYGSLSLDAVFREYEQKRIPRSSKIVQFARDIGTFAHCDGVEKIARDATLKAHDMNDYKFLNWLYAAEQKDSQ
;
A
#
# COMPACT_ATOMS: atom_id res chain seq x y z
N MET A 1 9.64 -7.13 -1.32
CA MET A 1 8.60 -7.34 -0.28
C MET A 1 8.00 -8.73 -0.45
N LEU A 2 7.36 -9.29 0.58
CA LEU A 2 6.64 -10.56 0.43
C LEU A 2 5.47 -10.40 -0.55
N GLN A 3 5.14 -11.48 -1.25
CA GLN A 3 4.12 -11.49 -2.31
C GLN A 3 2.67 -11.50 -1.80
N TYR A 4 2.45 -11.65 -0.49
CA TYR A 4 1.12 -11.88 0.10
C TYR A 4 0.09 -10.76 -0.14
N ALA A 5 0.54 -9.53 -0.41
CA ALA A 5 -0.35 -8.43 -0.78
C ALA A 5 -0.51 -8.24 -2.31
N GLY A 6 0.30 -8.92 -3.13
CA GLY A 6 0.30 -8.72 -4.60
C GLY A 6 0.79 -7.35 -5.06
N GLN A 7 1.47 -6.59 -4.20
CA GLN A 7 1.72 -5.16 -4.42
C GLN A 7 3.11 -4.79 -4.95
N GLY A 8 4.05 -5.74 -5.06
CA GLY A 8 5.44 -5.41 -5.44
C GLY A 8 5.56 -4.61 -6.73
N ALA A 9 4.92 -5.09 -7.81
CA ALA A 9 4.93 -4.41 -9.10
C ALA A 9 4.12 -3.10 -9.10
N ALA A 10 2.96 -3.09 -8.43
CA ALA A 10 2.13 -1.89 -8.32
C ALA A 10 2.88 -0.75 -7.58
N GLN A 11 3.64 -1.07 -6.53
CA GLN A 11 4.46 -0.08 -5.83
C GLN A 11 5.58 0.49 -6.71
N ALA A 12 6.21 -0.32 -7.56
CA ALA A 12 7.19 0.18 -8.52
C ALA A 12 6.57 1.13 -9.57
N LEU A 13 5.33 0.88 -9.99
CA LEU A 13 4.58 1.79 -10.87
C LEU A 13 4.23 3.10 -10.17
N GLU A 14 3.80 3.04 -8.91
CA GLU A 14 3.55 4.24 -8.11
C GLU A 14 4.84 5.03 -7.83
N ASP A 15 5.98 4.37 -7.68
CA ASP A 15 7.29 5.01 -7.54
C ASP A 15 7.64 5.79 -8.81
N ALA A 16 7.44 5.18 -9.99
CA ALA A 16 7.67 5.85 -11.27
C ALA A 16 6.77 7.09 -11.45
N ASP A 17 5.47 6.99 -11.14
CA ASP A 17 4.55 8.13 -11.22
C ASP A 17 4.94 9.27 -10.26
N ALA A 18 5.28 8.94 -9.01
CA ALA A 18 5.69 9.92 -8.02
C ALA A 18 6.99 10.63 -8.41
N LEU A 19 7.98 9.88 -8.94
CA LEU A 19 9.25 10.45 -9.37
C LEU A 19 9.07 11.37 -10.59
N VAL A 20 8.27 10.94 -11.58
CA VAL A 20 7.96 11.77 -12.75
C VAL A 20 7.20 13.04 -12.34
N SER A 21 6.26 12.93 -11.40
CA SER A 21 5.51 14.08 -10.88
C SER A 21 6.41 15.08 -10.17
N ALA A 22 7.30 14.61 -9.28
CA ALA A 22 8.27 15.46 -8.59
C ALA A 22 9.26 16.10 -9.59
N TYR A 23 9.72 15.34 -10.59
CA TYR A 23 10.60 15.86 -11.63
C TYR A 23 9.93 16.95 -12.48
N LYS A 24 8.66 16.78 -12.85
CA LYS A 24 7.89 17.82 -13.56
C LYS A 24 7.72 19.10 -12.73
N LYS A 25 7.69 18.98 -11.40
CA LYS A 25 7.51 20.12 -10.49
C LYS A 25 8.80 20.92 -10.28
N TYR A 26 9.94 20.26 -10.06
CA TYR A 26 11.20 20.94 -9.72
C TYR A 26 12.20 21.02 -10.87
N GLY A 27 12.13 20.11 -11.84
CA GLY A 27 13.04 20.05 -12.98
C GLY A 27 14.45 19.51 -12.66
N SER A 28 15.28 19.45 -13.71
CA SER A 28 16.63 18.87 -13.67
C SER A 28 17.65 19.66 -12.86
N LEU A 29 17.42 20.96 -12.65
CA LEU A 29 18.33 21.82 -11.88
C LEU A 29 18.14 21.69 -10.37
N SER A 30 17.17 20.90 -9.91
CA SER A 30 16.83 20.75 -8.49
C SER A 30 16.54 19.30 -8.11
N LEU A 31 17.43 18.38 -8.52
CA LEU A 31 17.27 16.94 -8.28
C LEU A 31 17.14 16.58 -6.80
N ASP A 32 17.83 17.28 -5.90
CA ASP A 32 17.69 17.06 -4.45
C ASP A 32 16.24 17.31 -3.98
N ALA A 33 15.57 18.32 -4.55
CA ALA A 33 14.17 18.59 -4.25
C ALA A 33 13.25 17.52 -4.86
N VAL A 34 13.57 17.04 -6.07
CA VAL A 34 12.87 15.92 -6.73
C VAL A 34 12.90 14.67 -5.85
N PHE A 35 14.09 14.23 -5.44
CA PHE A 35 14.25 13.01 -4.63
C PHE A 35 13.62 13.18 -3.25
N ARG A 36 13.76 14.35 -2.62
CA ARG A 36 13.13 14.60 -1.32
C ARG A 36 11.61 14.52 -1.37
N GLU A 37 10.96 15.10 -2.38
CA GLU A 37 9.50 15.00 -2.52
C GLU A 37 9.05 13.55 -2.81
N TYR A 38 9.78 12.85 -3.69
CA TYR A 38 9.56 11.44 -3.96
C TYR A 38 9.64 10.60 -2.69
N GLU A 39 10.70 10.73 -1.90
CA GLU A 39 10.92 9.99 -0.66
C GLU A 39 9.83 10.28 0.37
N GLN A 40 9.49 11.56 0.57
CA GLN A 40 8.44 11.98 1.50
C GLN A 40 7.08 11.36 1.15
N LYS A 41 6.77 11.25 -0.14
CA LYS A 41 5.52 10.63 -0.61
C LYS A 41 5.54 9.11 -0.54
N ARG A 42 6.66 8.48 -0.91
CA ARG A 42 6.71 7.03 -1.19
C ARG A 42 7.19 6.18 -0.03
N ILE A 43 8.08 6.67 0.84
CA ILE A 43 8.57 5.88 1.98
C ILE A 43 7.43 5.47 2.94
N PRO A 44 6.54 6.37 3.38
CA PRO A 44 5.46 5.98 4.31
C PRO A 44 4.50 4.96 3.69
N ARG A 45 4.11 5.16 2.42
CA ARG A 45 3.17 4.28 1.71
C ARG A 45 3.77 2.90 1.47
N SER A 46 4.96 2.83 0.89
CA SER A 46 5.62 1.55 0.58
C SER A 46 5.96 0.77 1.85
N SER A 47 6.40 1.44 2.92
CA SER A 47 6.69 0.80 4.21
C SER A 47 5.44 0.19 4.84
N LYS A 48 4.30 0.90 4.82
CA LYS A 48 3.01 0.37 5.29
C LYS A 48 2.61 -0.89 4.52
N ILE A 49 2.84 -0.92 3.22
CA ILE A 49 2.52 -2.08 2.35
C ILE A 49 3.46 -3.25 2.60
N VAL A 50 4.75 -3.01 2.86
CA VAL A 50 5.69 -4.05 3.27
C VAL A 50 5.24 -4.70 4.57
N GLN A 51 4.84 -3.91 5.57
CA GLN A 51 4.34 -4.44 6.83
C GLN A 51 3.03 -5.21 6.62
N PHE A 52 2.08 -4.62 5.89
CA PHE A 52 0.82 -5.29 5.56
C PHE A 52 1.03 -6.64 4.86
N ALA A 53 1.98 -6.74 3.93
CA ALA A 53 2.30 -8.01 3.28
C ALA A 53 2.82 -9.07 4.28
N ARG A 54 3.57 -8.67 5.32
CA ARG A 54 3.97 -9.59 6.39
C ARG A 54 2.77 -10.03 7.21
N ASP A 55 1.90 -9.09 7.57
CA ASP A 55 0.72 -9.36 8.38
C ASP A 55 -0.25 -10.30 7.65
N ILE A 56 -0.48 -10.10 6.35
CA ILE A 56 -1.26 -11.04 5.53
C ILE A 56 -0.61 -12.41 5.46
N GLY A 57 0.73 -12.49 5.38
CA GLY A 57 1.45 -13.76 5.44
C GLY A 57 1.20 -14.52 6.74
N THR A 58 1.28 -13.84 7.88
CA THR A 58 0.98 -14.41 9.20
C THR A 58 -0.49 -14.78 9.33
N PHE A 59 -1.40 -13.91 8.89
CA PHE A 59 -2.84 -14.14 8.89
C PHE A 59 -3.24 -15.34 8.03
N ALA A 60 -2.60 -15.52 6.87
CA ALA A 60 -2.86 -16.63 5.96
C ALA A 60 -2.45 -17.98 6.57
N HIS A 61 -1.31 -18.02 7.27
CA HIS A 61 -0.71 -19.24 7.82
C HIS A 61 -0.91 -19.41 9.33
N CYS A 62 -1.86 -18.71 9.95
CA CYS A 62 -2.17 -18.92 11.36
C CYS A 62 -2.67 -20.35 11.64
N ASP A 63 -2.45 -20.79 12.88
CA ASP A 63 -2.64 -22.14 13.39
C ASP A 63 -3.68 -22.13 14.53
N GLY A 64 -4.16 -23.30 14.96
CA GLY A 64 -4.75 -23.43 16.29
C GLY A 64 -6.02 -22.61 16.50
N VAL A 65 -6.08 -21.91 17.63
CA VAL A 65 -7.24 -21.09 18.00
C VAL A 65 -7.35 -19.87 17.09
N GLU A 66 -6.22 -19.29 16.69
CA GLU A 66 -6.14 -18.16 15.77
C GLU A 66 -6.73 -18.52 14.40
N LYS A 67 -6.45 -19.72 13.88
CA LYS A 67 -7.07 -20.22 12.65
C LYS A 67 -8.59 -20.31 12.77
N ILE A 68 -9.10 -20.84 13.87
CA ILE A 68 -10.56 -20.97 14.10
C ILE A 68 -11.21 -19.58 14.10
N ALA A 69 -10.60 -18.62 14.83
CA ALA A 69 -11.09 -17.24 14.87
C ALA A 69 -11.02 -16.56 13.48
N ARG A 70 -9.94 -16.79 12.73
CA ARG A 70 -9.74 -16.27 11.37
C ARG A 70 -10.80 -16.80 10.42
N ASP A 71 -11.01 -18.11 10.40
CA ASP A 71 -11.98 -18.77 9.53
C ASP A 71 -13.41 -18.30 9.84
N ALA A 72 -13.77 -18.17 11.13
CA ALA A 72 -15.07 -17.63 11.55
C ALA A 72 -15.25 -16.17 11.12
N THR A 73 -14.22 -15.34 11.29
CA THR A 73 -14.24 -13.92 10.90
C THR A 73 -14.42 -13.75 9.39
N LEU A 74 -13.67 -14.51 8.58
CA LEU A 74 -13.80 -14.46 7.11
C LEU A 74 -15.16 -14.97 6.65
N LYS A 75 -15.72 -16.01 7.29
CA LYS A 75 -17.05 -16.54 6.95
C LYS A 75 -18.17 -15.56 7.25
N ALA A 76 -18.03 -14.73 8.28
CA ALA A 76 -18.99 -13.71 8.66
C ALA A 76 -18.81 -12.38 7.90
N HIS A 77 -17.76 -12.24 7.10
CA HIS A 77 -17.45 -10.99 6.41
C HIS A 77 -18.42 -10.74 5.25
N ASP A 78 -18.91 -9.50 5.15
CA ASP A 78 -19.66 -9.04 3.98
C ASP A 78 -18.70 -8.85 2.78
N MET A 79 -18.98 -9.55 1.68
CA MET A 79 -18.17 -9.48 0.46
C MET A 79 -18.14 -8.09 -0.19
N ASN A 80 -19.06 -7.19 0.17
CA ASN A 80 -19.08 -5.82 -0.30
C ASN A 80 -18.39 -4.83 0.66
N ASP A 81 -17.89 -5.28 1.82
CA ASP A 81 -17.21 -4.43 2.79
C ASP A 81 -15.70 -4.33 2.50
N TYR A 82 -15.30 -3.30 1.75
CA TYR A 82 -13.91 -3.06 1.37
C TYR A 82 -13.12 -2.20 2.36
N LYS A 83 -13.65 -1.89 3.55
CA LYS A 83 -13.03 -0.91 4.47
C LYS A 83 -11.57 -1.23 4.82
N PHE A 84 -11.21 -2.50 4.92
CA PHE A 84 -9.85 -2.95 5.24
C PHE A 84 -8.87 -2.83 4.06
N LEU A 85 -9.37 -2.71 2.84
CA LEU A 85 -8.59 -2.63 1.60
C LEU A 85 -8.63 -1.25 0.93
N ASN A 86 -9.57 -0.38 1.32
CA ASN A 86 -9.74 0.94 0.72
C ASN A 86 -8.46 1.79 0.79
N TRP A 87 -7.72 1.76 1.90
CA TRP A 87 -6.47 2.52 2.01
C TRP A 87 -5.41 2.11 0.98
N LEU A 88 -5.49 0.88 0.46
CA LEU A 88 -4.56 0.32 -0.51
C LEU A 88 -5.02 0.58 -1.96
N TYR A 89 -6.29 0.29 -2.26
CA TYR A 89 -6.82 0.25 -3.62
C TYR A 89 -7.79 1.36 -3.99
N ALA A 90 -8.42 2.04 -3.02
CA ALA A 90 -9.32 3.13 -3.36
C ALA A 90 -8.49 4.32 -3.87
N ALA A 91 -9.03 5.03 -4.86
CA ALA A 91 -8.48 6.31 -5.25
C ALA A 91 -8.50 7.24 -4.03
N GLU A 92 -7.45 8.04 -3.85
CA GLU A 92 -7.51 9.18 -2.93
C GLU A 92 -8.73 10.02 -3.33
N GLN A 93 -9.69 10.17 -2.42
CA GLN A 93 -10.73 11.17 -2.60
C GLN A 93 -10.01 12.51 -2.64
N LYS A 94 -9.91 13.10 -3.84
CA LYS A 94 -9.61 14.52 -3.95
C LYS A 94 -10.81 15.22 -3.35
N ASP A 95 -10.69 15.69 -2.11
CA ASP A 95 -11.63 16.64 -1.54
C ASP A 95 -11.86 17.72 -2.60
N SER A 96 -13.08 17.75 -3.12
CA SER A 96 -13.48 18.74 -4.11
C SER A 96 -13.54 20.07 -3.37
N GLN A 97 -12.48 20.87 -3.49
CA GLN A 97 -12.49 22.28 -3.13
C GLN A 97 -13.36 23.08 -4.10
#